data_AF-A0A9X1KBK2-F1
#
_entry.id   AF-A0A9X1KBK2-F1
#
_cell.length_a   1.000
_cell.length_b   1.000
_cell.length_c   1.000
_cell.angle_alpha   90.00
_cell.angle_beta   90.00
_cell.angle_gamma   90.00
#
_symmetry.space_group_name_H-M   'P 1'
#
loop_
_entity.id
_entity.type
_entity.pdbx_description
1 polymer ?
#
loop_
_entity_poly.entity_id
_entity_poly.type
_entity_poly.pdbx_seq_one_letter_code
_entity_poly.pdbx_strand_id
1 'polypeptide(L)'
;MKRISFNTSEYKATITFEDGSNLEVDFEAIVNEFKLNKLKSYVLCHWQSRPKGLRGYGFYDSTSKTYNCIDWNSVTISKCFIRTLQLDELVHVSSVPTAVLLFPNVRLKRINTDNWIIT
;
A
#
# COMPACT_ATOMS: atom_id res chain seq x y z
N MET A 1 19.73 1.71 0.06
CA MET A 1 18.32 1.43 -0.32
C MET A 1 18.33 1.07 -1.81
N LYS A 2 18.09 -0.20 -2.14
CA LYS A 2 18.29 -0.78 -3.49
C LYS A 2 17.12 -0.43 -4.42
N ARG A 3 17.37 -0.19 -5.71
CA ARG A 3 16.41 0.38 -6.68
C ARG A 3 15.24 -0.58 -6.91
N ILE A 4 14.05 -0.13 -6.55
CA ILE A 4 12.77 -0.78 -6.86
C ILE A 4 12.13 0.06 -7.96
N SER A 5 11.80 -0.56 -9.10
CA SER A 5 10.95 0.06 -10.11
C SER A 5 9.49 -0.32 -9.85
N PHE A 6 8.61 0.68 -9.80
CA PHE A 6 7.17 0.48 -9.64
C PHE A 6 6.51 0.74 -10.99
N ASN A 7 5.81 -0.25 -11.52
CA ASN A 7 4.84 -0.01 -12.57
C ASN A 7 3.46 -0.06 -11.94
N THR A 8 2.76 1.07 -11.96
CA THR A 8 1.45 1.21 -11.34
C THR A 8 0.38 1.37 -12.41
N SER A 9 -0.47 0.35 -12.57
CA SER A 9 -1.81 0.56 -13.10
C SER A 9 -2.73 0.95 -11.95
N GLU A 10 -3.94 1.47 -12.22
CA GLU A 10 -4.73 2.27 -11.27
C GLU A 10 -4.74 1.78 -9.81
N TYR A 11 -4.78 0.47 -9.56
CA TYR A 11 -4.74 -0.16 -8.23
C TYR A 11 -3.67 -1.25 -8.05
N LYS A 12 -2.78 -1.43 -9.03
CA LYS A 12 -1.81 -2.53 -9.02
C LYS A 12 -0.40 -1.98 -8.94
N ALA A 13 0.47 -2.67 -8.24
CA ALA A 13 1.89 -2.35 -8.18
C ALA A 13 2.70 -3.61 -8.45
N THR A 14 3.61 -3.53 -9.42
CA THR A 14 4.66 -4.53 -9.61
C THR A 14 5.95 -4.04 -8.96
N ILE A 15 6.50 -4.84 -8.07
CA ILE A 15 7.76 -4.62 -7.38
C ILE A 15 8.76 -5.64 -7.92
N THR A 16 9.77 -5.17 -8.63
CA THR A 16 10.86 -6.04 -9.11
C THR A 16 12.01 -6.04 -8.11
N PHE A 17 12.41 -7.23 -7.68
CA PHE A 17 13.53 -7.46 -6.77
C PHE A 17 14.84 -7.71 -7.55
N GLU A 18 15.97 -7.61 -6.86
CA GLU A 18 17.30 -7.78 -7.48
C GLU A 18 17.56 -9.20 -8.00
N ASP A 19 16.89 -10.19 -7.42
CA ASP A 19 16.95 -11.58 -7.89
C ASP A 19 16.08 -11.82 -9.15
N GLY A 20 15.47 -10.76 -9.69
CA GLY A 20 14.58 -10.81 -10.84
C GLY A 20 13.17 -11.29 -10.53
N SER A 21 12.87 -11.63 -9.27
CA SER A 21 11.50 -11.95 -8.87
C SER A 21 10.63 -10.69 -8.85
N ASN A 22 9.32 -10.87 -9.08
CA ASN A 22 8.35 -9.81 -9.02
C ASN A 22 7.33 -10.11 -7.91
N LEU A 23 6.97 -9.09 -7.13
CA LEU A 23 5.74 -9.10 -6.37
C LEU A 23 4.70 -8.24 -7.08
N GLU A 24 3.53 -8.81 -7.30
CA GLU A 24 2.35 -8.09 -7.73
C GLU A 24 1.45 -7.87 -6.52
N VAL A 25 1.07 -6.61 -6.30
CA VAL A 25 0.12 -6.20 -5.28
C VAL A 25 -1.07 -5.60 -6.00
N ASP A 26 -2.27 -6.11 -5.74
CA ASP A 26 -3.50 -5.65 -6.38
C ASP A 26 -4.54 -5.23 -5.33
N PHE A 27 -4.80 -3.92 -5.25
CA PHE A 27 -5.79 -3.35 -4.33
C PHE A 27 -7.20 -3.28 -4.92
N GLU A 28 -7.41 -3.65 -6.19
CA GLU A 28 -8.67 -3.48 -6.92
C GLU A 28 -9.85 -4.13 -6.19
N ALA A 29 -9.66 -5.35 -5.66
CA ALA A 29 -10.68 -6.06 -4.90
C ALA A 29 -11.14 -5.29 -3.65
N ILE A 30 -10.20 -4.76 -2.86
CA ILE A 30 -10.51 -3.95 -1.67
C ILE A 30 -11.20 -2.65 -2.07
N VAL A 31 -10.70 -1.98 -3.09
CA VAL A 31 -11.26 -0.70 -3.55
C VAL A 31 -12.72 -0.87 -3.99
N ASN A 32 -13.02 -1.95 -4.71
CA ASN A 32 -14.35 -2.23 -5.22
C ASN A 32 -15.31 -2.68 -4.11
N GLU A 33 -14.91 -3.63 -3.26
CA GLU A 33 -15.75 -4.16 -2.16
C GLU A 33 -16.18 -3.04 -1.21
N PHE A 34 -15.22 -2.22 -0.77
CA PHE A 34 -15.46 -1.15 0.19
C PHE A 34 -15.85 0.19 -0.46
N LYS A 35 -16.02 0.23 -1.79
CA LYS A 35 -16.45 1.41 -2.57
C LYS A 35 -15.56 2.63 -2.30
N LEU A 36 -14.23 2.43 -2.24
CA LEU A 36 -13.26 3.45 -1.90
C LEU A 36 -13.10 4.53 -2.98
N ASN A 37 -13.50 4.23 -4.22
CA ASN A 37 -13.60 5.19 -5.32
C ASN A 37 -14.54 6.37 -5.04
N LYS A 38 -15.40 6.28 -4.01
CA LYS A 38 -16.23 7.40 -3.54
C LYS A 38 -15.47 8.40 -2.66
N LEU A 39 -14.28 8.04 -2.18
CA LEU A 39 -13.43 8.94 -1.39
C LEU A 39 -12.63 9.84 -2.32
N LYS A 40 -12.41 11.09 -1.90
CA LYS A 40 -11.62 12.06 -2.67
C LYS A 40 -10.14 11.65 -2.78
N SER A 41 -9.60 11.10 -1.69
CA SER A 41 -8.27 10.51 -1.63
C SER A 41 -8.22 9.49 -0.50
N TYR A 42 -7.28 8.57 -0.56
CA TYR A 42 -7.00 7.66 0.53
C TYR A 42 -5.60 7.06 0.41
N VAL A 43 -5.10 6.58 1.54
CA VAL A 43 -3.90 5.73 1.61
C VAL A 43 -4.33 4.36 2.12
N LEU A 44 -3.85 3.30 1.46
CA LEU A 44 -3.97 1.93 1.95
C LEU A 44 -2.60 1.46 2.44
N CYS A 45 -2.56 0.88 3.64
CA CYS A 45 -1.37 0.29 4.21
C CYS A 45 -1.60 -1.21 4.44
N HIS A 46 -0.65 -2.04 4.03
CA HIS A 46 -0.71 -3.47 4.27
C HIS A 46 0.64 -4.00 4.70
N TRP A 47 0.65 -5.04 5.53
CA TRP A 47 1.87 -5.73 5.90
C TRP A 47 2.26 -6.74 4.83
N GLN A 48 3.50 -6.66 4.37
CA GLN A 48 4.04 -7.58 3.39
C GLN A 48 5.11 -8.46 4.05
N SER A 49 4.91 -9.78 3.98
CA SER A 49 5.86 -10.78 4.50
C SER A 49 6.59 -11.57 3.42
N ARG A 50 6.25 -11.33 2.14
CA ARG A 50 6.81 -12.03 0.98
C ARG A 50 7.38 -11.05 -0.06
N PRO A 51 8.46 -11.42 -0.78
CA PRO A 51 9.26 -12.61 -0.59
C PRO A 51 9.98 -12.61 0.77
N LYS A 52 10.32 -13.82 1.26
CA LYS A 52 10.93 -14.04 2.58
C LYS A 52 12.21 -13.19 2.69
N GLY A 53 12.20 -12.21 3.59
CA GLY A 53 13.33 -11.28 3.79
C GLY A 53 12.97 -9.81 3.57
N LEU A 54 11.89 -9.51 2.85
CA LEU A 54 11.25 -8.19 2.87
C LEU A 54 10.07 -8.22 3.83
N ARG A 55 10.35 -7.80 5.06
CA ARG A 55 9.33 -7.45 6.06
C ARG A 55 9.19 -5.94 6.03
N GLY A 56 8.06 -5.45 5.56
CA GLY A 56 7.82 -4.02 5.46
C GLY A 56 6.35 -3.72 5.23
N TYR A 57 6.00 -2.45 5.40
CA TYR A 57 4.66 -1.98 5.14
C TYR A 57 4.61 -1.38 3.74
N GLY A 58 3.68 -1.88 2.94
CA GLY A 58 3.35 -1.32 1.65
C GLY A 58 2.31 -0.23 1.81
N PHE A 59 2.57 0.95 1.26
CA PHE A 59 1.64 2.07 1.24
C PHE A 59 1.27 2.43 -0.18
N TYR A 60 -0.02 2.35 -0.50
CA TYR A 60 -0.60 2.82 -1.74
C TYR A 60 -1.29 4.17 -1.51
N ASP A 61 -0.93 5.20 -2.29
CA ASP A 61 -1.61 6.51 -2.31
C ASP A 61 -2.47 6.61 -3.56
N SER A 62 -3.79 6.73 -3.36
CA SER A 62 -4.77 6.77 -4.45
C SER A 62 -4.65 7.99 -5.35
N THR A 63 -4.04 9.07 -4.85
CA THR A 63 -3.93 10.30 -5.63
C THR A 63 -2.75 10.26 -6.57
N SER A 64 -1.57 9.94 -6.06
CA SER A 64 -0.37 9.79 -6.91
C SER A 64 -0.38 8.47 -7.67
N LYS A 65 -1.29 7.54 -7.33
CA LYS A 65 -1.32 6.17 -7.84
C LYS A 65 0.02 5.47 -7.64
N THR A 66 0.69 5.76 -6.53
CA THR A 66 2.03 5.22 -6.24
C THR A 66 1.98 4.23 -5.10
N TYR A 67 2.88 3.26 -5.17
CA TYR A 67 3.11 2.30 -4.10
C TYR A 67 4.53 2.48 -3.55
N ASN A 68 4.67 2.49 -2.23
CA ASN A 68 5.94 2.66 -1.55
C ASN A 68 6.10 1.59 -0.45
N CYS A 69 7.26 0.95 -0.40
CA CYS A 69 7.66 0.14 0.77
C CYS A 69 8.32 1.06 1.79
N ILE A 70 7.70 1.19 2.96
CA ILE A 70 8.14 2.11 4.02
C ILE A 70 8.24 1.34 5.34
N ASP A 71 9.26 1.66 6.14
CA ASP A 71 9.34 1.20 7.53
C ASP A 71 8.26 1.91 8.35
N TRP A 72 7.45 1.16 9.08
CA TRP A 72 6.40 1.73 9.93
C TRP A 72 6.92 2.77 10.91
N ASN A 73 8.11 2.56 11.46
CA ASN A 73 8.70 3.46 12.44
C ASN A 73 9.10 4.82 11.83
N SER A 74 9.15 4.94 10.50
CA SER A 74 9.45 6.19 9.82
C SER A 74 8.20 6.92 9.30
N VAL A 75 7.01 6.40 9.62
CA VAL A 75 5.72 7.00 9.24
C VAL A 75 5.11 7.75 10.43
N THR A 76 4.94 9.06 10.26
CA THR A 76 4.12 9.87 11.18
C THR A 76 2.68 9.95 10.67
N ILE A 77 1.71 9.72 11.55
CA ILE A 77 0.30 9.79 11.22
C ILE A 77 -0.29 11.03 11.89
N SER A 78 -0.73 12.02 11.11
CA SER A 78 -1.23 13.29 11.64
C SER A 78 -2.74 13.40 11.49
N LYS A 79 -3.45 13.46 12.63
CA LYS A 79 -4.89 13.82 12.73
C LYS A 79 -5.79 13.19 11.65
N CYS A 80 -5.67 11.88 11.43
CA CYS A 80 -6.51 11.17 10.48
C CYS A 80 -7.28 10.02 11.15
N PHE A 81 -8.44 9.72 10.57
CA PHE A 81 -9.21 8.53 10.95
C PHE A 81 -8.55 7.30 10.33
N ILE A 82 -8.58 6.16 11.04
CA ILE A 82 -8.03 4.90 10.52
C ILE A 82 -9.13 3.84 10.58
N ARG A 83 -9.29 3.08 9.49
CA ARG A 83 -10.20 1.93 9.41
C ARG A 83 -9.41 0.68 9.07
N THR A 84 -9.74 -0.43 9.69
CA THR A 84 -9.32 -1.76 9.23
C THR A 84 -10.32 -2.25 8.20
N LEU A 85 -9.86 -2.64 7.03
CA LEU A 85 -10.67 -3.32 6.01
C LEU A 85 -10.14 -4.73 5.83
N GLN A 86 -11.05 -5.70 5.72
CA GLN A 86 -10.69 -7.10 5.55
C GLN A 86 -11.66 -7.78 4.58
N LEU A 87 -11.09 -8.41 3.56
CA LEU A 87 -11.78 -9.30 2.64
C LEU A 87 -11.79 -10.74 3.18
N ASP A 88 -12.72 -11.55 2.68
CA ASP A 88 -12.75 -12.98 2.96
C ASP A 88 -11.61 -13.70 2.21
N GLU A 89 -10.63 -14.20 2.96
CA GLU A 89 -9.42 -14.82 2.39
C GLU A 89 -9.70 -16.05 1.53
N LEU A 90 -10.84 -16.72 1.72
CA LEU A 90 -11.20 -17.93 0.97
C LEU A 90 -11.51 -17.67 -0.50
N VAL A 91 -11.82 -16.41 -0.86
CA VAL A 91 -12.27 -16.03 -2.20
C VAL A 91 -11.17 -15.34 -3.01
N HIS A 92 -10.10 -14.86 -2.35
CA HIS A 92 -9.11 -13.99 -2.97
C HIS A 92 -7.74 -14.65 -3.18
N VAL A 93 -7.09 -14.29 -4.28
CA VAL A 93 -5.81 -14.83 -4.74
C VAL A 93 -4.65 -14.21 -3.96
N SER A 94 -3.51 -14.89 -3.88
CA SER A 94 -2.34 -14.51 -3.08
C SER A 94 -1.70 -13.13 -3.37
N SER A 95 -2.06 -12.46 -4.47
CA SER A 95 -1.57 -11.13 -4.85
C SER A 95 -2.46 -9.99 -4.32
N VAL A 96 -3.64 -10.30 -3.79
CA VAL A 96 -4.57 -9.33 -3.21
C VAL A 96 -4.26 -9.17 -1.73
N PRO A 97 -3.96 -7.95 -1.24
CA PRO A 97 -3.95 -7.69 0.19
C PRO A 97 -5.37 -7.94 0.72
N THR A 98 -5.54 -8.96 1.56
CA THR A 98 -6.84 -9.31 2.15
C THR A 98 -7.16 -8.47 3.38
N ALA A 99 -6.15 -7.90 4.05
CA ALA A 99 -6.32 -7.03 5.20
C ALA A 99 -5.46 -5.77 5.07
N VAL A 100 -6.09 -4.59 5.20
CA VAL A 100 -5.40 -3.30 5.06
C VAL A 100 -5.89 -2.28 6.10
N LEU A 101 -5.03 -1.33 6.43
CA LEU A 101 -5.42 -0.09 7.08
C LEU A 101 -5.78 0.93 5.99
N LEU A 102 -6.99 1.47 6.07
CA LEU A 102 -7.46 2.59 5.28
C LEU A 102 -7.29 3.88 6.07
N PHE A 103 -6.63 4.85 5.44
CA PHE A 103 -6.59 6.24 5.86
C PHE A 103 -7.39 7.07 4.85
N PRO A 104 -8.64 7.47 5.15
CA PRO A 104 -9.49 8.19 4.21
C PRO A 104 -9.17 9.70 4.20
N ASN A 105 -9.35 10.32 3.04
CA ASN A 105 -9.20 11.75 2.81
C ASN A 105 -7.82 12.33 3.17
N VAL A 106 -6.78 11.51 3.03
CA VAL A 106 -5.37 11.89 3.25
C VAL A 106 -4.52 11.47 2.06
N ARG A 107 -3.23 11.84 2.10
CA ARG A 107 -2.18 11.46 1.16
C ARG A 107 -0.91 11.07 1.90
N LEU A 108 -0.03 10.39 1.18
CA LEU A 108 1.29 10.01 1.64
C LEU A 108 2.32 11.00 1.11
N LYS A 109 3.03 11.68 2.01
CA LYS A 109 4.08 12.64 1.65
C LYS A 109 5.41 12.23 2.25
N ARG A 110 6.46 12.25 1.42
CA ARG A 110 7.83 12.10 1.88
C ARG A 110 8.32 13.42 2.48
N ILE A 111 8.86 13.39 3.70
CA ILE A 111 9.42 14.57 4.37
C ILE A 111 10.92 14.67 4.07
N ASN A 112 11.65 13.56 4.16
CA ASN A 112 13.07 13.46 3.84
C ASN A 112 13.41 12.03 3.37
N THR A 113 14.70 11.69 3.28
CA THR A 113 15.15 10.38 2.77
C THR A 113 14.42 9.20 3.42
N ASP A 114 14.25 9.27 4.73
CA ASP A 114 13.77 8.13 5.53
C ASP A 114 12.36 8.34 6.09
N ASN A 115 11.92 9.58 6.28
CA ASN A 115 10.67 9.90 6.99
C ASN A 115 9.52 10.27 6.07
N TRP A 116 8.32 9.81 6.45
CA TRP A 116 7.07 9.99 5.73
C TRP A 116 5.96 10.47 6.66
N ILE A 117 4.97 11.14 6.10
CA ILE A 117 3.77 11.57 6.82
C ILE A 117 2.51 11.23 6.03
N ILE A 118 1.48 10.79 6.77
CA ILE A 118 0.12 10.66 6.27
C ILE A 118 -0.67 11.89 6.74
N THR A 119 -1.12 12.72 5.79
CA THR A 119 -1.81 14.00 6.05
C THR A 119 -2.80 14.39 4.96
#